data_AF-A0A2G6R4B4-F1
#
_entry.id   AF-A0A2G6R4B4-F1
#
_cell.length_a   1.000
_cell.length_b   1.000
_cell.length_c   1.000
_cell.angle_alpha   90.00
_cell.angle_beta   90.00
_cell.angle_gamma   90.00
#
_symmetry.space_group_name_H-M   'P 1'
#
loop_
_entity.id
_entity.type
_entity.pdbx_description
1 polymer ?
#
loop_
_entity_poly.entity_id
_entity_poly.type
_entity_poly.pdbx_seq_one_letter_code
_entity_poly.pdbx_strand_id
1 'polypeptide(L)'
;MYRFKYLVMPFIFAFILFGCGSSGGSSSDTGKKVSLSGIVSDGPIKDSVVKFKNKKTGKYLEVETTTKENGVFNTTVKIATSDDIHNYIIEAKGGKDTVTDVDFTGVVLKTDMALFDKIEGLVISPITSMVTEKVENGAKVSVAKQEVQTVLDIEEKDLLSDPSKSKNQNLKVKALQIAYLLTNGFPSKSIAKSIKGTKKDISIMR
;
A
#
# COMPACT_ATOMS: atom_id res chain seq x y z
N MET A 1 -2.81 78.00 24.21
CA MET A 1 -1.54 78.62 24.67
C MET A 1 -1.28 78.14 26.09
N TYR A 2 -0.29 77.26 26.29
CA TYR A 2 0.79 77.33 27.29
C TYR A 2 1.71 76.15 27.00
N ARG A 3 2.99 76.48 26.82
CA ARG A 3 4.08 75.60 26.43
C ARG A 3 4.63 74.92 27.69
N PHE A 4 4.94 73.63 27.63
CA PHE A 4 5.95 73.08 28.53
C PHE A 4 6.97 72.23 27.75
N LYS A 5 8.22 72.63 27.94
CA LYS A 5 9.45 72.18 27.29
C LYS A 5 10.07 71.05 28.12
N TYR A 6 10.57 70.04 27.39
CA TYR A 6 11.65 69.08 27.68
C TYR A 6 11.96 68.67 29.14
N LEU A 7 11.90 67.36 29.40
CA LEU A 7 12.93 66.68 30.19
C LEU A 7 13.26 65.34 29.54
N VAL A 8 14.49 65.23 29.07
CA VAL A 8 15.14 64.03 28.55
C VAL A 8 15.46 63.13 29.74
N MET A 9 15.04 61.86 29.72
CA MET A 9 15.60 60.83 30.62
C MET A 9 15.86 59.56 29.80
N PRO A 10 17.14 59.18 29.58
CA PRO A 10 17.46 57.92 28.93
C PRO A 10 17.42 56.81 29.98
N PHE A 11 16.53 55.83 29.81
CA PHE A 11 16.56 54.60 30.61
C PHE A 11 17.09 53.46 29.73
N ILE A 12 18.41 53.28 29.77
CA ILE A 12 19.08 52.09 29.27
C ILE A 12 18.82 50.98 30.29
N PHE A 13 18.04 49.97 29.92
CA PHE A 13 17.99 48.70 30.64
C PHE A 13 18.18 47.57 29.62
N ALA A 14 19.44 47.18 29.45
CA ALA A 14 19.80 45.92 28.81
C ALA A 14 19.54 44.79 29.82
N PHE A 15 18.62 43.88 29.50
CA PHE A 15 18.64 42.53 30.06
C PHE A 15 18.66 41.53 28.91
N ILE A 16 19.86 40.99 28.72
CA ILE A 16 20.16 39.82 27.93
C ILE A 16 19.63 38.63 28.75
N LEU A 17 18.63 37.91 28.24
CA LEU A 17 18.35 36.56 28.69
C LEU A 17 18.37 35.63 27.49
N PHE A 18 19.53 35.00 27.32
CA PHE A 18 19.67 33.71 26.66
C PHE A 18 18.81 32.69 27.41
N GLY A 19 17.70 32.29 26.79
CA GLY A 19 16.92 31.13 27.16
C GLY A 19 17.16 30.00 26.15
N CYS A 20 18.35 29.41 26.17
CA CYS A 20 18.59 28.11 25.55
C CYS A 20 17.85 27.07 26.41
N GLY A 21 16.65 26.70 25.97
CA GLY A 21 15.81 25.68 26.60
C GLY A 21 15.46 24.58 25.60
N SER A 22 16.42 24.14 24.78
CA SER A 22 16.24 22.95 23.96
C SER A 22 16.37 21.71 24.84
N SER A 23 15.27 21.34 25.47
CA SER A 23 15.07 19.98 25.99
C SER A 23 15.08 19.02 24.79
N GLY A 24 16.26 18.54 24.45
CA GLY A 24 16.46 17.40 23.58
C GLY A 24 15.96 16.17 24.30
N GLY A 25 14.66 15.91 24.21
CA GLY A 25 14.10 14.61 24.53
C GLY A 25 14.69 13.60 23.57
N SER A 26 15.74 12.91 24.00
CA SER A 26 16.15 11.65 23.41
C SER A 26 15.03 10.65 23.65
N SER A 27 13.98 10.74 22.82
CA SER A 27 13.01 9.66 22.67
C SER A 27 13.83 8.45 22.28
N SER A 28 14.01 7.54 23.24
CA SER A 28 14.52 6.21 22.97
C SER A 28 13.72 5.69 21.79
N ASP A 29 14.44 5.43 20.71
CA ASP A 29 13.87 5.06 19.42
C ASP A 29 13.41 3.59 19.50
N THR A 30 12.44 3.29 20.38
CA THR A 30 12.03 1.94 20.85
C THR A 30 11.27 1.10 19.82
N GLY A 31 11.41 1.40 18.54
CA GLY A 31 10.87 0.57 17.46
C GLY A 31 11.87 -0.45 16.94
N LYS A 32 11.38 -1.66 16.67
CA LYS A 32 12.14 -2.72 16.01
C LYS A 32 12.20 -2.47 14.50
N LYS A 33 13.32 -2.83 13.88
CA LYS A 33 13.51 -2.79 12.42
C LYS A 33 13.10 -4.14 11.83
N VAL A 34 12.32 -4.11 10.76
CA VAL A 34 11.83 -5.30 10.06
C VAL A 34 12.18 -5.14 8.58
N SER A 35 12.98 -6.07 8.05
CA SER A 35 13.30 -6.11 6.63
C SER A 35 12.20 -6.83 5.86
N LEU A 36 11.72 -6.20 4.80
CA LEU A 36 10.64 -6.67 3.95
C LEU A 36 11.13 -6.77 2.51
N SER A 37 10.74 -7.85 1.85
CA SER A 37 11.00 -8.07 0.43
C SER A 37 9.72 -8.54 -0.26
N GLY A 38 9.50 -8.04 -1.46
CA GLY A 38 8.32 -8.40 -2.23
C GLY A 38 8.38 -7.93 -3.68
N ILE A 39 7.31 -8.21 -4.39
CA ILE A 39 7.13 -7.86 -5.80
C ILE A 39 5.75 -7.24 -6.01
N VAL A 40 5.69 -6.17 -6.81
CA VAL A 40 4.46 -5.64 -7.36
C VAL A 40 4.30 -6.19 -8.77
N SER A 41 3.25 -6.99 -9.00
CA SER A 41 3.14 -7.81 -10.20
C SER A 41 1.70 -8.04 -10.69
N ASP A 42 1.46 -7.60 -11.92
CA ASP A 42 0.49 -8.18 -12.89
C ASP A 42 1.24 -8.89 -14.06
N GLY A 43 2.56 -8.88 -13.96
CA GLY A 43 3.50 -8.36 -14.95
C GLY A 43 4.44 -7.43 -14.16
N PRO A 44 5.78 -7.47 -14.30
CA PRO A 44 6.65 -6.71 -13.39
C PRO A 44 6.37 -5.21 -13.48
N ILE A 45 5.82 -4.61 -12.41
CA ILE A 45 5.44 -3.19 -12.37
C ILE A 45 6.61 -2.36 -11.85
N LYS A 46 7.22 -1.59 -12.75
CA LYS A 46 8.34 -0.69 -12.46
C LYS A 46 7.84 0.67 -11.93
N ASP A 47 8.65 1.34 -11.12
CA ASP A 47 8.44 2.72 -10.66
C ASP A 47 7.17 2.92 -9.80
N SER A 48 6.67 1.84 -9.17
CA SER A 48 5.54 1.89 -8.26
C SER A 48 6.01 2.31 -6.86
N VAL A 49 5.32 3.27 -6.24
CA VAL A 49 5.61 3.74 -4.88
C VAL A 49 4.90 2.86 -3.88
N VAL A 50 5.67 2.16 -3.05
CA VAL A 50 5.19 1.23 -2.02
C VAL A 50 5.18 1.93 -0.66
N LYS A 51 4.01 1.93 -0.02
CA LYS A 51 3.75 2.51 1.31
C LYS A 51 3.14 1.45 2.24
N PHE A 52 3.28 1.68 3.54
CA PHE A 52 2.82 0.75 4.57
C PHE A 52 1.83 1.44 5.49
N LYS A 53 0.62 0.89 5.58
CA LYS A 53 -0.48 1.44 6.38
C LYS A 53 -0.83 0.50 7.52
N ASN A 54 -0.85 1.02 8.75
CA ASN A 54 -1.27 0.24 9.91
C ASN A 54 -2.80 0.10 9.93
N LYS A 55 -3.32 -1.13 9.97
CA LYS A 55 -4.78 -1.40 9.98
C LYS A 55 -5.48 -0.87 11.22
N LYS A 56 -4.80 -0.85 12.37
CA LYS A 56 -5.38 -0.44 13.65
C LYS A 56 -5.48 1.07 13.78
N THR A 57 -4.44 1.78 13.35
CA THR A 57 -4.37 3.25 13.50
C THR A 57 -4.73 4.01 12.25
N GLY A 58 -4.76 3.35 11.09
CA GLY A 58 -4.95 3.97 9.77
C GLY A 58 -3.77 4.82 9.30
N LYS A 59 -2.68 4.90 10.08
CA LYS A 59 -1.52 5.74 9.79
C LYS A 59 -0.52 5.03 8.87
N TYR A 60 0.11 5.80 8.00
CA TYR A 60 1.24 5.34 7.19
C TYR A 60 2.52 5.39 8.01
N LEU A 61 3.42 4.43 7.77
CA LEU A 61 4.79 4.52 8.23
C LEU A 61 5.55 5.57 7.41
N GLU A 62 6.52 6.24 8.03
CA GLU A 62 7.41 7.22 7.38
C GLU A 62 8.51 6.52 6.56
N VAL A 63 8.11 5.59 5.71
CA VAL A 63 8.99 4.84 4.82
C VAL A 63 8.27 4.58 3.51
N GLU A 64 8.92 4.96 2.42
CA GLU A 64 8.45 4.74 1.07
C GLU A 64 9.59 4.09 0.29
N THR A 65 9.26 3.16 -0.59
CA THR A 65 10.24 2.54 -1.51
C THR A 65 9.64 2.47 -2.90
N THR A 66 10.49 2.36 -3.91
CA THR A 66 10.07 2.31 -5.31
C THR A 66 10.47 0.97 -5.90
N THR A 67 9.57 0.36 -6.68
CA THR A 67 9.86 -0.91 -7.35
C THR A 67 10.88 -0.74 -8.48
N LYS A 68 11.76 -1.74 -8.61
CA LYS A 68 12.75 -1.80 -9.69
C LYS A 68 12.11 -2.31 -10.99
N GLU A 69 12.91 -2.39 -12.05
CA GLU A 69 12.48 -2.88 -13.38
C GLU A 69 11.84 -4.27 -13.35
N ASN A 70 12.26 -5.13 -12.43
CA ASN A 70 11.67 -6.45 -12.23
C ASN A 70 10.48 -6.46 -11.24
N GLY A 71 9.91 -5.30 -10.92
CA GLY A 71 8.81 -5.14 -9.97
C GLY A 71 9.17 -5.38 -8.49
N VAL A 72 10.42 -5.74 -8.20
CA VAL A 72 10.86 -6.08 -6.84
C VAL A 72 11.10 -4.82 -6.02
N PHE A 73 10.69 -4.85 -4.76
CA PHE A 73 11.04 -3.89 -3.74
C PHE A 73 11.70 -4.58 -2.55
N ASN A 74 12.65 -3.90 -1.93
CA ASN A 74 13.24 -4.28 -0.65
C ASN A 74 13.29 -3.03 0.23
N THR A 75 12.87 -3.15 1.47
CA THR A 75 12.91 -2.03 2.41
C THR A 75 13.02 -2.53 3.84
N THR A 76 13.49 -1.67 4.74
CA THR A 76 13.47 -1.93 6.17
C THR A 76 12.55 -0.92 6.82
N VAL A 77 11.46 -1.41 7.41
CA VAL A 77 10.49 -0.57 8.10
C VAL A 77 10.76 -0.59 9.59
N LYS A 78 10.44 0.51 10.27
CA LYS A 78 10.50 0.60 11.72
C LYS A 78 9.09 0.56 12.27
N ILE A 79 8.81 -0.41 13.14
CA ILE A 79 7.51 -0.55 13.82
C ILE A 79 7.70 -0.57 15.33
N ALA A 80 6.67 -0.22 16.09
CA ALA A 80 6.72 -0.30 17.54
C ALA A 80 7.03 -1.74 17.98
N THR A 81 7.82 -1.90 19.05
CA THR A 81 8.24 -3.24 19.50
C THR A 81 7.05 -4.14 19.85
N SER A 82 5.99 -3.56 20.43
CA SER A 82 4.73 -4.22 20.76
C SER A 82 3.78 -4.45 19.57
N ASP A 83 4.10 -3.93 18.39
CA ASP A 83 3.26 -4.08 17.20
C ASP A 83 3.67 -5.31 16.38
N ASP A 84 2.69 -5.84 15.65
CA ASP A 84 2.87 -6.97 14.75
C ASP A 84 2.87 -6.46 13.31
N ILE A 85 3.84 -6.90 12.52
CA ILE A 85 3.97 -6.54 11.11
C ILE A 85 2.77 -7.05 10.29
N HIS A 86 2.10 -8.14 10.71
CA HIS A 86 0.88 -8.62 10.07
C HIS A 86 -0.34 -7.69 10.30
N ASN A 87 -0.20 -6.64 11.13
CA ASN A 87 -1.21 -5.58 11.25
C ASN A 87 -1.11 -4.52 10.15
N TYR A 88 -0.24 -4.67 9.16
CA TYR A 88 -0.04 -3.69 8.10
C TYR A 88 -0.64 -4.12 6.77
N ILE A 89 -1.06 -3.14 5.98
CA ILE A 89 -1.40 -3.27 4.56
C ILE A 89 -0.28 -2.58 3.78
N ILE A 90 0.18 -3.24 2.73
CA ILE A 90 1.14 -2.68 1.79
C ILE A 90 0.37 -2.15 0.60
N GLU A 91 0.55 -0.88 0.27
CA GLU A 91 -0.08 -0.20 -0.86
C GLU A 91 1.00 0.15 -1.88
N ALA A 92 0.84 -0.27 -3.12
CA ALA A 92 1.67 0.09 -4.25
C ALA A 92 0.88 1.02 -5.18
N LYS A 93 1.36 2.26 -5.34
CA LYS A 93 0.68 3.30 -6.12
C LYS A 93 1.49 3.63 -7.39
N GLY A 94 0.81 3.67 -8.52
CA GLY A 94 1.43 4.02 -9.78
C GLY A 94 2.34 2.92 -10.32
N GLY A 95 3.18 3.31 -11.28
CA GLY A 95 4.12 2.44 -11.97
C GLY A 95 3.60 1.96 -13.31
N LYS A 96 4.45 1.24 -14.05
CA LYS A 96 4.16 0.74 -15.39
C LYS A 96 4.51 -0.74 -15.48
N ASP A 97 3.59 -1.56 -15.99
CA ASP A 97 3.89 -2.95 -16.30
C ASP A 97 4.84 -3.00 -17.50
N THR A 98 6.01 -3.60 -17.28
CA THR A 98 7.09 -3.72 -18.27
C THR A 98 6.81 -4.72 -19.38
N VAL A 99 5.82 -5.61 -19.21
CA VAL A 99 5.46 -6.65 -20.20
C VAL A 99 4.25 -6.24 -21.02
N THR A 100 3.22 -5.69 -20.38
CA THR A 100 1.94 -5.36 -21.04
C THR A 100 1.80 -3.89 -21.41
N ASP A 101 2.75 -3.06 -20.98
CA ASP A 101 2.76 -1.59 -21.13
C ASP A 101 1.61 -0.87 -20.40
N VAL A 102 0.86 -1.58 -19.55
CA VAL A 102 -0.25 -1.02 -18.77
C VAL A 102 0.28 -0.02 -17.74
N ASP A 103 -0.28 1.20 -17.77
CA ASP A 103 0.04 2.27 -16.83
C ASP A 103 -0.89 2.21 -15.60
N PHE A 104 -0.28 2.11 -14.42
CA PHE A 104 -0.98 2.08 -13.12
C PHE A 104 -1.07 3.47 -12.48
N THR A 105 -0.77 4.54 -13.21
CA THR A 105 -0.91 5.92 -12.72
C THR A 105 -2.33 6.16 -12.20
N GLY A 106 -2.43 6.59 -10.93
CA GLY A 106 -3.71 6.79 -10.25
C GLY A 106 -4.33 5.52 -9.64
N VAL A 107 -3.79 4.34 -9.92
CA VAL A 107 -4.20 3.07 -9.33
C VAL A 107 -3.39 2.77 -8.08
N VAL A 108 -4.07 2.18 -7.10
CA VAL A 108 -3.45 1.65 -5.87
C VAL A 108 -3.73 0.16 -5.79
N LEU A 109 -2.68 -0.63 -5.92
CA LEU A 109 -2.69 -2.05 -5.59
C LEU A 109 -2.39 -2.22 -4.11
N LYS A 110 -2.97 -3.24 -3.49
CA LYS A 110 -2.83 -3.45 -2.04
C LYS A 110 -2.72 -4.92 -1.67
N THR A 111 -2.02 -5.19 -0.59
CA THR A 111 -1.87 -6.51 -0.01
C THR A 111 -1.90 -6.40 1.51
N ASP A 112 -2.79 -7.13 2.16
CA ASP A 112 -2.75 -7.33 3.60
C ASP A 112 -1.61 -8.30 3.96
N MET A 113 -0.71 -7.87 4.84
CA MET A 113 0.40 -8.71 5.32
C MET A 113 -0.07 -9.93 6.11
N ALA A 114 -1.30 -9.92 6.65
CA ALA A 114 -1.92 -11.09 7.27
C ALA A 114 -2.27 -12.21 6.27
N LEU A 115 -2.15 -11.97 4.96
CA LEU A 115 -2.33 -13.01 3.96
C LEU A 115 -1.14 -13.97 3.87
N PHE A 116 0.03 -13.54 4.33
CA PHE A 116 1.31 -14.24 4.18
C PHE A 116 1.82 -14.68 5.55
N ASP A 117 2.29 -15.91 5.64
CA ASP A 117 2.93 -16.43 6.86
C ASP A 117 4.36 -15.89 7.03
N LYS A 118 4.99 -15.48 5.92
CA LYS A 118 6.35 -14.94 5.87
C LYS A 118 6.33 -13.53 5.32
N ILE A 119 7.26 -12.71 5.80
CA ILE A 119 7.47 -11.32 5.35
C ILE A 119 8.46 -11.20 4.17
N GLU A 120 8.96 -12.33 3.70
CA GLU A 120 9.81 -12.47 2.52
C GLU A 120 8.96 -12.97 1.34
N GLY A 121 9.18 -12.40 0.16
CA GLY A 121 8.46 -12.82 -1.05
C GLY A 121 7.00 -12.39 -1.08
N LEU A 122 6.69 -11.24 -0.48
CA LEU A 122 5.35 -10.66 -0.50
C LEU A 122 4.94 -10.35 -1.94
N VAL A 123 3.69 -10.62 -2.30
CA VAL A 123 3.16 -10.34 -3.64
C VAL A 123 2.08 -9.27 -3.53
N ILE A 124 2.23 -8.21 -4.30
CA ILE A 124 1.24 -7.15 -4.48
C ILE A 124 0.74 -7.24 -5.92
N SER A 125 -0.46 -7.76 -6.11
CA SER A 125 -1.07 -7.98 -7.42
C SER A 125 -2.51 -7.46 -7.45
N PRO A 126 -3.12 -7.35 -8.65
CA PRO A 126 -4.55 -7.06 -8.76
C PRO A 126 -5.41 -8.07 -7.99
N ILE A 127 -4.98 -9.33 -7.90
CA ILE A 127 -5.71 -10.39 -7.19
C ILE A 127 -5.62 -10.23 -5.68
N THR A 128 -4.41 -10.00 -5.13
CA THR A 128 -4.26 -9.77 -3.69
C THR A 128 -4.95 -8.48 -3.25
N SER A 129 -5.07 -7.50 -4.17
CA SER A 129 -5.84 -6.26 -3.96
C SER A 129 -7.32 -6.54 -3.74
N MET A 130 -7.92 -7.44 -4.53
CA MET A 130 -9.31 -7.86 -4.34
C MET A 130 -9.54 -8.57 -3.01
N VAL A 131 -8.61 -9.45 -2.60
CA VAL A 131 -8.69 -10.14 -1.30
C VAL A 131 -8.60 -9.13 -0.16
N THR A 132 -7.61 -8.25 -0.22
CA THR A 132 -7.37 -7.21 0.79
C THR A 132 -8.56 -6.27 0.91
N GLU A 133 -9.18 -5.89 -0.21
CA GLU A 133 -10.37 -5.05 -0.17
C GLU A 133 -11.55 -5.72 0.54
N LYS A 134 -11.76 -7.02 0.35
CA LYS A 134 -12.81 -7.75 1.09
C LYS A 134 -12.52 -7.77 2.58
N VAL A 135 -11.27 -7.96 2.97
CA VAL A 135 -10.85 -7.92 4.38
C VAL A 135 -11.06 -6.53 4.98
N GLU A 136 -10.70 -5.46 4.26
CA GLU A 136 -10.96 -4.08 4.69
C GLU A 136 -12.46 -3.76 4.79
N ASN A 137 -13.31 -4.41 3.98
CA ASN A 137 -14.78 -4.32 4.10
C ASN A 137 -15.35 -5.22 5.23
N GLY A 138 -14.51 -5.80 6.08
CA GLY A 138 -14.94 -6.56 7.27
C GLY A 138 -15.08 -8.06 7.06
N ALA A 139 -14.74 -8.60 5.89
CA ALA A 139 -14.75 -10.05 5.69
C ALA A 139 -13.58 -10.71 6.44
N LYS A 140 -13.80 -11.93 6.95
CA LYS A 140 -12.69 -12.76 7.46
C LYS A 140 -11.76 -13.14 6.32
N VAL A 141 -10.46 -13.25 6.60
CA VAL A 141 -9.44 -13.60 5.58
C VAL A 141 -9.78 -14.87 4.79
N SER A 142 -10.21 -15.93 5.47
CA SER A 142 -10.60 -17.19 4.81
C SER A 142 -11.79 -17.02 3.87
N VAL A 143 -12.80 -16.24 4.28
CA VAL A 143 -13.98 -15.94 3.47
C VAL A 143 -13.60 -15.07 2.26
N ALA A 144 -12.75 -14.05 2.48
CA ALA A 144 -12.26 -13.19 1.41
C ALA A 144 -11.50 -13.98 0.34
N LYS A 145 -10.61 -14.90 0.75
CA LYS A 145 -9.90 -15.81 -0.15
C LYS A 145 -10.87 -16.66 -0.97
N GLN A 146 -11.80 -17.35 -0.30
CA GLN A 146 -12.81 -18.21 -0.95
C GLN A 146 -13.69 -17.47 -1.96
N GLU A 147 -14.13 -16.26 -1.61
CA GLU A 147 -14.95 -15.45 -2.52
C GLU A 147 -14.17 -15.03 -3.77
N VAL A 148 -12.90 -14.62 -3.63
CA VAL A 148 -12.05 -14.25 -4.76
C VAL A 148 -11.75 -15.47 -5.64
N GLN A 149 -11.44 -16.63 -5.05
CA GLN A 149 -11.27 -17.89 -5.80
C GLN A 149 -12.51 -18.20 -6.63
N THR A 150 -13.69 -18.11 -6.01
CA THR A 150 -14.96 -18.41 -6.68
C THR A 150 -15.27 -17.40 -7.79
N VAL A 151 -14.97 -16.12 -7.58
CA VAL A 151 -15.20 -15.07 -8.59
C VAL A 151 -14.25 -15.23 -9.78
N LEU A 152 -12.97 -15.51 -9.52
CA LEU A 152 -11.95 -15.55 -10.55
C LEU A 152 -11.78 -16.94 -11.19
N ASP A 153 -12.36 -17.98 -10.56
CA ASP A 153 -12.21 -19.37 -10.97
C ASP A 153 -10.74 -19.84 -10.95
N ILE A 154 -10.08 -19.56 -9.83
CA ILE A 154 -8.65 -19.89 -9.61
C ILE A 154 -8.47 -20.74 -8.37
N GLU A 155 -7.37 -21.49 -8.32
CA GLU A 155 -7.02 -22.32 -7.18
C GLU A 155 -6.49 -21.48 -6.00
N GLU A 156 -6.56 -22.03 -4.79
CA GLU A 156 -6.10 -21.33 -3.58
C GLU A 156 -4.62 -20.95 -3.64
N LYS A 157 -3.79 -21.88 -4.12
CA LYS A 157 -2.34 -21.67 -4.27
C LYS A 157 -2.01 -20.51 -5.20
N ASP A 158 -2.92 -20.14 -6.10
CA ASP A 158 -2.69 -19.11 -7.11
C ASP A 158 -3.06 -17.70 -6.59
N LEU A 159 -3.82 -17.58 -5.48
CA LEU A 159 -4.27 -16.29 -4.94
C LEU A 159 -3.14 -15.34 -4.55
N LEU A 160 -2.09 -15.91 -3.94
CA LEU A 160 -0.95 -15.17 -3.39
C LEU A 160 0.31 -15.36 -4.25
N SER A 161 0.17 -16.06 -5.38
CA SER A 161 1.26 -16.28 -6.31
C SER A 161 1.48 -15.06 -7.19
N ASP A 162 2.72 -14.89 -7.65
CA ASP A 162 3.09 -13.90 -8.66
C ASP A 162 2.45 -14.26 -10.02
N PRO A 163 1.49 -13.45 -10.53
CA PRO A 163 0.83 -13.74 -11.79
C PRO A 163 1.81 -13.84 -12.95
N SER A 164 2.83 -12.97 -13.01
CA SER A 164 3.80 -12.89 -14.10
C SER A 164 4.60 -14.19 -14.29
N LYS A 165 4.94 -14.85 -13.18
CA LYS A 165 5.73 -16.10 -13.14
C LYS A 165 4.89 -17.37 -13.10
N SER A 166 3.57 -17.25 -12.95
CA SER A 166 2.70 -18.41 -12.90
C SER A 166 2.72 -19.19 -14.21
N LYS A 167 2.59 -20.52 -14.14
CA LYS A 167 2.33 -21.37 -15.30
C LYS A 167 0.83 -21.44 -15.62
N ASN A 168 -0.03 -20.97 -14.71
CA ASN A 168 -1.47 -20.94 -14.91
C ASN A 168 -1.85 -19.75 -15.80
N GLN A 169 -2.15 -20.03 -17.06
CA GLN A 169 -2.53 -18.99 -18.02
C GLN A 169 -3.85 -18.29 -17.63
N ASN A 170 -4.78 -19.01 -16.99
CA ASN A 170 -6.02 -18.40 -16.49
C ASN A 170 -5.70 -17.34 -15.41
N LEU A 171 -4.75 -17.61 -14.52
CA LEU A 171 -4.32 -16.65 -13.50
C LEU A 171 -3.81 -15.35 -14.14
N LYS A 172 -2.94 -15.45 -15.15
CA LYS A 172 -2.40 -14.29 -15.89
C LYS A 172 -3.52 -13.47 -16.53
N VAL A 173 -4.43 -14.13 -17.24
CA VAL A 173 -5.55 -13.47 -17.90
C VAL A 173 -6.45 -12.77 -16.88
N LYS A 174 -6.75 -13.39 -15.73
CA LYS A 174 -7.57 -12.77 -14.70
C LYS A 174 -6.88 -11.59 -14.03
N ALA A 175 -5.60 -11.71 -13.71
CA ALA A 175 -4.84 -10.60 -13.14
C ALA A 175 -4.86 -9.39 -14.09
N LEU A 176 -4.55 -9.61 -15.38
CA LEU A 176 -4.54 -8.56 -16.40
C LEU A 176 -5.93 -7.94 -16.61
N GLN A 177 -6.99 -8.75 -16.61
CA GLN A 177 -8.36 -8.25 -16.70
C GLN A 177 -8.71 -7.32 -15.53
N ILE A 178 -8.30 -7.69 -14.31
CA ILE A 178 -8.52 -6.84 -13.12
C ILE A 178 -7.69 -5.57 -13.24
N ALA A 179 -6.41 -5.67 -13.59
CA ALA A 179 -5.53 -4.51 -13.78
C ALA A 179 -6.11 -3.52 -14.79
N TYR A 180 -6.52 -3.99 -15.97
CA TYR A 180 -7.12 -3.16 -17.00
C TYR A 180 -8.40 -2.47 -16.50
N LEU A 181 -9.27 -3.17 -15.78
CA LEU A 181 -10.47 -2.56 -15.23
C LEU A 181 -10.15 -1.51 -14.15
N LEU A 182 -9.16 -1.77 -13.28
CA LEU A 182 -8.72 -0.80 -12.28
C LEU A 182 -8.15 0.47 -12.91
N THR A 183 -7.31 0.34 -13.95
CA THR A 183 -6.72 1.48 -14.66
C THR A 183 -7.74 2.30 -15.43
N ASN A 184 -8.86 1.68 -15.84
CA ASN A 184 -10.01 2.36 -16.43
C ASN A 184 -11.02 2.89 -15.39
N GLY A 185 -10.64 2.92 -14.10
CA GLY A 185 -11.42 3.55 -13.03
C GLY A 185 -12.60 2.71 -12.52
N PHE A 186 -12.69 1.43 -12.87
CA PHE A 186 -13.70 0.55 -12.29
C PHE A 186 -13.34 0.22 -10.84
N PRO A 187 -14.24 0.45 -9.86
CA PRO A 187 -13.98 0.05 -8.48
C PRO A 187 -13.97 -1.48 -8.38
N SER A 188 -13.14 -2.06 -7.51
CA SER A 188 -12.97 -3.52 -7.41
C SER A 188 -14.28 -4.28 -7.13
N LYS A 189 -15.23 -3.65 -6.40
CA LYS A 189 -16.59 -4.18 -6.19
C LYS A 189 -17.34 -4.42 -7.50
N SER A 190 -17.18 -3.53 -8.49
CA SER A 190 -17.78 -3.68 -9.82
C SER A 190 -17.05 -4.72 -10.67
N ILE A 191 -15.72 -4.83 -10.53
CA ILE A 191 -14.89 -5.80 -11.26
C ILE A 191 -15.35 -7.25 -10.98
N ALA A 192 -15.58 -7.58 -9.70
CA ALA A 192 -16.05 -8.92 -9.33
C ALA A 192 -17.40 -9.29 -10.00
N LYS A 193 -18.27 -8.29 -10.22
CA LYS A 193 -19.55 -8.48 -10.91
C LYS A 193 -19.35 -8.63 -12.42
N SER A 194 -18.47 -7.82 -13.03
CA SER A 194 -18.15 -7.89 -14.46
C SER A 194 -17.53 -9.23 -14.85
N ILE A 195 -16.59 -9.76 -14.04
CA ILE A 195 -15.93 -11.05 -14.30
C ILE A 195 -16.92 -12.22 -14.17
N LYS A 196 -17.86 -12.16 -13.20
CA LYS A 196 -18.95 -13.16 -13.09
C LYS A 196 -19.96 -13.07 -14.23
N GLY A 197 -20.27 -11.86 -14.71
CA GLY A 197 -21.19 -11.63 -15.82
C GLY A 197 -20.73 -12.31 -17.12
N THR A 198 -19.43 -12.25 -17.40
CA THR A 198 -18.85 -12.88 -18.61
C THR A 198 -19.04 -14.39 -18.65
N LYS A 199 -19.09 -15.08 -17.49
CA LYS A 199 -19.39 -16.52 -17.42
C LYS A 199 -20.86 -16.84 -17.78
N LYS A 200 -21.80 -15.93 -17.46
CA LYS A 200 -23.23 -16.16 -17.71
C LYS A 200 -23.55 -16.05 -19.20
N ASP A 201 -22.92 -15.12 -19.91
CA ASP A 201 -23.16 -14.92 -21.35
C ASP A 201 -22.56 -16.01 -22.25
N ILE A 202 -21.48 -16.67 -21.82
CA ILE A 202 -20.90 -17.80 -22.57
C ILE A 202 -21.71 -19.10 -22.37
N SER A 203 -22.44 -19.22 -21.26
CA SER A 203 -23.27 -20.41 -20.99
C SER A 203 -24.60 -20.43 -21.74
N ILE A 204 -24.98 -19.34 -22.43
CA ILE A 204 -26.20 -19.24 -23.23
C ILE A 204 -25.90 -19.45 -24.74
N MET A 205 -24.62 -19.60 -25.11
CA MET A 205 -24.15 -19.88 -26.47
C MET A 205 -23.63 -21.33 -26.66
N ARG A 206 -23.99 -22.27 -25.77
CA ARG A 206 -23.73 -23.70 -25.95
C ARG A 206 -25.02 -24.49 -26.04
#